data_AF-A0A0Q4NFU6-F1
#
_entry.id   AF-A0A0Q4NFU6-F1
#
_cell.length_a   1.000
_cell.length_b   1.000
_cell.length_c   1.000
_cell.angle_alpha   90.00
_cell.angle_beta   90.00
_cell.angle_gamma   90.00
#
_symmetry.space_group_name_H-M   'P 1'
#
loop_
_entity.id
_entity.type
_entity.pdbx_description
1 polymer ?
#
loop_
_entity_poly.entity_id
_entity_poly.type
_entity_poly.pdbx_seq_one_letter_code
_entity_poly.pdbx_strand_id
1 'polypeptide(L)'
;MKPEADPTQDGITHINIYSGGKTPVGRNLSHFPELPIYHPVFGDFCSGEGLWYWISRRDDRLRMLSGFEAKRYGRSLPVVKTLPKEEFQRMINLGNQAKLDTYPEIKEALANSTLPLLHYYAKSYGGKMVITQAKDSEWILAYFEKVRLQFNPAADHHNMDFVAAQARLEAEAALQGSLF
;
A
#
# COMPACT_ATOMS: atom_id res chain seq x y z
N MET A 1 -13.10 0.59 14.80
CA MET A 1 -13.88 -0.35 13.94
C MET A 1 -13.57 0.03 12.49
N LYS A 2 -13.17 -0.93 11.63
CA LYS A 2 -12.83 -0.64 10.22
C LYS A 2 -14.09 -0.14 9.49
N PRO A 3 -14.07 1.02 8.81
CA PRO A 3 -15.23 1.49 8.06
C PRO A 3 -15.59 0.54 6.91
N GLU A 4 -16.87 0.55 6.54
CA GLU A 4 -17.36 -0.20 5.40
C GLU A 4 -16.80 0.37 4.08
N ALA A 5 -16.43 -0.53 3.16
CA ALA A 5 -15.97 -0.12 1.84
C ALA A 5 -17.15 0.25 0.95
N ASP A 6 -17.36 1.57 0.78
CA ASP A 6 -18.35 2.12 -0.14
C ASP A 6 -17.69 3.17 -1.07
N PRO A 7 -17.56 2.88 -2.38
CA PRO A 7 -17.00 3.82 -3.36
C PRO A 7 -17.74 5.17 -3.40
N THR A 8 -19.02 5.22 -3.02
CA THR A 8 -19.78 6.47 -2.98
C THR A 8 -19.31 7.40 -1.85
N GLN A 9 -18.76 6.82 -0.77
CA GLN A 9 -18.31 7.52 0.44
C GLN A 9 -16.79 7.77 0.50
N ASP A 10 -16.04 7.40 -0.55
CA ASP A 10 -14.61 7.72 -0.65
C ASP A 10 -14.37 9.24 -0.72
N GLY A 11 -13.58 9.75 0.22
CA GLY A 11 -13.36 11.17 0.51
C GLY A 11 -14.31 11.77 1.55
N ILE A 12 -15.29 11.00 2.04
CA ILE A 12 -16.28 11.45 3.03
C ILE A 12 -16.10 10.68 4.35
N THR A 13 -16.18 9.35 4.31
CA THR A 13 -16.05 8.51 5.52
C THR A 13 -14.70 7.81 5.63
N HIS A 14 -13.99 7.71 4.52
CA HIS A 14 -12.68 7.07 4.41
C HIS A 14 -11.95 7.60 3.17
N ILE A 15 -10.67 7.26 3.04
CA ILE A 15 -9.86 7.48 1.84
C ILE A 15 -9.52 6.11 1.25
N ASN A 16 -9.92 5.85 0.02
CA ASN A 16 -9.55 4.60 -0.67
C ASN A 16 -8.18 4.74 -1.36
N ILE A 17 -7.19 4.00 -0.88
CA ILE A 17 -5.86 3.87 -1.46
C ILE A 17 -5.93 2.90 -2.65
N TYR A 18 -6.53 3.37 -3.74
CA TYR A 18 -6.73 2.60 -4.97
C TYR A 18 -6.62 3.54 -6.16
N SER A 19 -6.02 3.08 -7.27
CA SER A 19 -5.87 3.88 -8.50
C SER A 19 -7.19 4.35 -9.10
N GLY A 20 -8.29 3.64 -8.82
CA GLY A 20 -9.65 4.03 -9.20
C GLY A 20 -10.44 4.75 -8.11
N GLY A 21 -9.79 5.16 -7.01
CA GLY A 21 -10.40 5.97 -5.95
C GLY A 21 -10.77 7.37 -6.41
N LYS A 22 -11.65 8.04 -5.67
CA LYS A 22 -12.12 9.40 -5.92
C LYS A 22 -11.12 10.47 -5.48
N THR A 23 -10.42 10.23 -4.38
CA THR A 23 -9.53 11.24 -3.79
C THR A 23 -8.17 11.26 -4.50
N PRO A 24 -7.60 12.46 -4.78
CA PRO A 24 -6.23 12.56 -5.32
C PRO A 24 -5.20 11.90 -4.40
N VAL A 25 -5.29 12.12 -3.08
CA VAL A 25 -4.38 11.51 -2.10
C VAL A 25 -4.45 9.99 -2.12
N GLY A 26 -5.65 9.39 -2.18
CA GLY A 26 -5.79 7.94 -2.25
C GLY A 26 -5.21 7.32 -3.52
N ARG A 27 -5.45 7.97 -4.67
CA ARG A 27 -4.86 7.53 -5.95
C ARG A 27 -3.34 7.62 -5.93
N ASN A 28 -2.79 8.74 -5.46
CA ASN A 28 -1.35 8.99 -5.42
C ASN A 28 -0.59 8.08 -4.44
N LEU A 29 -1.21 7.72 -3.32
CA LEU A 29 -0.65 6.78 -2.36
C LEU A 29 -0.64 5.33 -2.87
N SER A 30 -1.56 4.96 -3.77
CA SER A 30 -1.53 3.63 -4.41
C SER A 30 -0.23 3.42 -5.21
N HIS A 31 0.12 2.16 -5.49
CA HIS A 31 1.38 1.83 -6.21
C HIS A 31 1.33 2.07 -7.72
N PHE A 32 0.14 2.30 -8.26
CA PHE A 32 -0.12 2.37 -9.70
C PHE A 32 0.37 3.64 -10.44
N PRO A 33 0.22 4.86 -9.88
CA PRO A 33 0.59 6.08 -10.59
C PRO A 33 2.07 6.10 -11.01
N GLU A 34 2.33 6.76 -12.13
CA GLU A 34 3.68 7.08 -12.58
C GLU A 34 4.23 8.24 -11.75
N LEU A 35 4.72 7.88 -10.57
CA LEU A 35 5.39 8.76 -9.63
C LEU A 35 6.79 8.20 -9.42
N PRO A 36 7.79 8.66 -10.19
CA PRO A 36 9.17 8.22 -10.05
C PRO A 36 9.68 8.28 -8.61
N ILE A 37 10.29 7.19 -8.15
CA ILE A 37 10.89 7.06 -6.82
C ILE A 37 12.36 6.65 -6.95
N TYR A 38 13.21 7.28 -6.14
CA TYR A 38 14.58 6.83 -5.91
C TYR A 38 14.60 5.93 -4.67
N HIS A 39 14.57 4.61 -4.88
CA HIS A 39 14.59 3.66 -3.78
C HIS A 39 16.01 3.59 -3.16
N PRO A 40 16.17 3.79 -1.83
CA PRO A 40 17.49 3.95 -1.21
C PRO A 40 18.41 2.72 -1.34
N VAL A 41 17.85 1.54 -1.60
CA VAL A 41 18.62 0.29 -1.80
C VAL A 41 18.72 -0.11 -3.28
N PHE A 42 17.76 0.30 -4.11
CA PHE A 42 17.58 -0.30 -5.44
C PHE A 42 17.69 0.71 -6.58
N GLY A 43 17.80 2.01 -6.30
CA GLY A 43 17.84 3.07 -7.31
C GLY A 43 16.46 3.38 -7.89
N ASP A 44 16.44 3.81 -9.15
CA ASP A 44 15.26 4.41 -9.77
C ASP A 44 14.16 3.41 -10.17
N PHE A 45 12.92 3.85 -9.98
CA PHE A 45 11.69 3.22 -10.50
C PHE A 45 10.68 4.29 -10.91
N CYS A 46 10.00 4.13 -12.05
CA CYS A 46 8.91 5.00 -12.50
C CYS A 46 7.63 4.87 -11.65
N SER A 47 7.49 3.81 -10.85
CA SER A 47 6.32 3.59 -10.00
C SER A 47 6.58 2.59 -8.86
N GLY A 48 5.68 2.60 -7.87
CA GLY A 48 5.67 1.58 -6.81
C GLY A 48 5.31 0.19 -7.33
N GLU A 49 4.45 0.07 -8.35
CA GLU A 49 4.05 -1.22 -8.93
C GLU A 49 5.23 -1.89 -9.65
N GLY A 50 6.05 -1.09 -10.34
CA GLY A 50 7.31 -1.52 -10.94
C GLY A 50 8.27 -2.10 -9.89
N LEU A 51 8.49 -1.35 -8.80
CA LEU A 51 9.28 -1.81 -7.65
C LEU A 51 8.73 -3.14 -7.07
N TRP A 52 7.42 -3.22 -6.86
CA TRP A 52 6.75 -4.38 -6.28
C TRP A 52 7.09 -5.67 -7.03
N TYR A 53 6.92 -5.65 -8.35
CA TYR A 53 7.25 -6.81 -9.17
C TYR A 53 8.76 -7.02 -9.25
N TRP A 54 9.56 -5.96 -9.41
CA TRP A 54 11.01 -6.08 -9.59
C TRP A 54 11.71 -6.81 -8.44
N ILE A 55 11.26 -6.61 -7.19
CA ILE A 55 11.84 -7.28 -6.02
C ILE A 55 11.90 -8.81 -6.18
N SER A 56 10.88 -9.40 -6.81
CA SER A 56 10.79 -10.86 -7.03
C SER A 56 11.20 -11.32 -8.43
N ARG A 57 11.04 -10.46 -9.44
CA ARG A 57 11.26 -10.80 -10.86
C ARG A 57 12.65 -10.42 -11.37
N ARG A 58 13.28 -9.39 -10.79
CA ARG A 58 14.64 -8.91 -11.11
C ARG A 58 14.88 -8.60 -12.60
N ASP A 59 13.84 -8.18 -13.32
CA ASP A 59 13.95 -7.69 -14.69
C ASP A 59 13.88 -6.16 -14.69
N ASP A 60 14.95 -5.50 -15.12
CA ASP A 60 15.09 -4.04 -15.05
C ASP A 60 14.09 -3.28 -15.93
N ARG A 61 13.40 -3.93 -16.88
CA ARG A 61 12.28 -3.28 -17.58
C ARG A 61 11.19 -2.82 -16.63
N LEU A 62 10.99 -3.52 -15.50
CA LEU A 62 10.02 -3.13 -14.46
C LEU A 62 10.35 -1.78 -13.82
N ARG A 63 11.60 -1.32 -13.88
CA ARG A 63 11.99 0.00 -13.38
C ARG A 63 11.38 1.13 -14.20
N MET A 64 11.10 0.88 -15.48
CA MET A 64 10.59 1.88 -16.41
C MET A 64 9.07 1.81 -16.63
N LEU A 65 8.36 0.94 -15.90
CA LEU A 65 6.95 0.69 -16.10
C LEU A 65 6.11 1.21 -14.93
N SER A 66 4.85 1.55 -15.24
CA SER A 66 3.86 2.03 -14.28
C SER A 66 2.51 1.32 -14.44
N GLY A 67 1.67 1.45 -13.42
CA GLY A 67 0.27 1.03 -13.42
C GLY A 67 0.01 -0.39 -13.96
N PHE A 68 -0.97 -0.47 -14.87
CA PHE A 68 -1.40 -1.76 -15.41
C PHE A 68 -0.31 -2.43 -16.26
N GLU A 69 0.58 -1.67 -16.90
CA GLU A 69 1.65 -2.22 -17.73
C GLU A 69 2.69 -2.94 -16.88
N ALA A 70 3.16 -2.30 -15.79
CA ALA A 70 4.05 -2.92 -14.82
C ALA A 70 3.44 -4.21 -14.26
N LYS A 71 2.16 -4.16 -13.89
CA LYS A 71 1.44 -5.32 -13.36
C LYS A 71 1.31 -6.46 -14.36
N ARG A 72 0.90 -6.15 -15.59
CA ARG A 72 0.74 -7.14 -16.67
C ARG A 72 2.07 -7.80 -16.98
N TYR A 73 3.11 -7.00 -17.17
CA TYR A 73 4.44 -7.47 -17.51
C TYR A 73 5.07 -8.26 -16.37
N GLY A 74 5.04 -7.75 -15.14
CA GLY A 74 5.57 -8.44 -13.96
C GLY A 74 4.90 -9.80 -13.68
N ARG A 75 3.61 -9.95 -14.02
CA ARG A 75 2.88 -11.24 -13.94
C ARG A 75 3.31 -12.25 -15.01
N SER A 76 3.83 -11.80 -16.16
CA SER A 76 4.32 -12.69 -17.21
C SER A 76 5.71 -13.27 -16.96
N LEU A 77 6.46 -12.70 -16.00
CA LEU A 77 7.81 -13.14 -15.67
C LEU A 77 7.81 -14.25 -14.62
N PRO A 78 8.81 -15.14 -14.57
CA PRO A 78 8.99 -16.08 -13.46
C PRO A 78 9.39 -15.36 -12.17
N VAL A 79 9.06 -15.93 -11.01
CA VAL A 79 9.67 -15.52 -9.74
C VAL A 79 11.08 -16.09 -9.71
N VAL A 80 12.09 -15.23 -9.60
CA VAL A 80 13.51 -15.66 -9.52
C VAL A 80 14.11 -15.40 -8.15
N LYS A 81 13.44 -14.61 -7.31
CA LYS A 81 13.84 -14.32 -5.93
C LYS A 81 12.63 -14.19 -5.02
N THR A 82 12.71 -14.85 -3.87
CA THR A 82 11.74 -14.73 -2.78
C THR A 82 12.45 -14.16 -1.57
N LEU A 83 11.90 -13.09 -1.00
CA LEU A 83 12.37 -12.52 0.26
C LEU A 83 11.47 -13.02 1.41
N PRO A 84 11.99 -13.10 2.65
CA PRO A 84 11.13 -13.18 3.83
C PRO A 84 10.07 -12.07 3.81
N LYS A 85 8.89 -12.34 4.35
CA LYS A 85 7.73 -11.43 4.29
C LYS A 85 8.08 -10.05 4.84
N GLU A 86 8.76 -10.02 5.98
CA GLU A 86 9.14 -8.81 6.69
C GLU A 86 10.12 -7.96 5.86
N GLU A 87 11.07 -8.62 5.21
CA GLU A 87 12.05 -7.94 4.35
C GLU A 87 11.39 -7.42 3.06
N PHE A 88 10.46 -8.18 2.47
CA PHE A 88 9.66 -7.69 1.34
C PHE A 88 8.86 -6.44 1.71
N GLN A 89 8.13 -6.49 2.83
CA GLN A 89 7.36 -5.36 3.34
C GLN A 89 8.26 -4.15 3.64
N ARG A 90 9.43 -4.38 4.23
CA ARG A 90 10.42 -3.33 4.49
C ARG A 90 10.88 -2.65 3.19
N MET A 91 11.18 -3.41 2.15
CA MET A 91 11.58 -2.85 0.85
C MET A 91 10.46 -2.01 0.22
N ILE A 92 9.22 -2.50 0.25
CA ILE A 92 8.09 -1.70 -0.26
C ILE A 92 7.90 -0.41 0.56
N ASN A 93 8.02 -0.48 1.88
CA ASN A 93 7.87 0.69 2.74
C ASN A 93 9.00 1.71 2.55
N LEU A 94 10.22 1.29 2.24
CA LEU A 94 11.28 2.21 1.82
C LEU A 94 10.92 2.92 0.50
N GLY A 95 10.28 2.23 -0.44
CA GLY A 95 9.74 2.85 -1.65
C GLY A 95 8.60 3.83 -1.37
N ASN A 96 7.70 3.48 -0.44
CA ASN A 96 6.64 4.37 0.02
C ASN A 96 7.20 5.62 0.72
N GLN A 97 8.24 5.48 1.55
CA GLN A 97 8.96 6.59 2.17
C GLN A 97 9.55 7.51 1.10
N ALA A 98 10.29 6.94 0.16
CA ALA A 98 10.90 7.68 -0.94
C ALA A 98 9.86 8.46 -1.74
N LYS A 99 8.68 7.86 -2.00
CA LYS A 99 7.55 8.59 -2.62
C LYS A 99 7.15 9.81 -1.80
N LEU A 100 6.89 9.66 -0.50
CA LEU A 100 6.44 10.76 0.34
C LEU A 100 7.50 11.87 0.47
N ASP A 101 8.78 11.51 0.43
CA ASP A 101 9.87 12.50 0.51
C ASP A 101 10.11 13.22 -0.83
N THR A 102 9.89 12.54 -1.96
CA THR A 102 9.95 13.16 -3.29
C THR A 102 8.76 14.09 -3.57
N TYR A 103 7.57 13.74 -3.05
CA TYR A 103 6.31 14.43 -3.36
C TYR A 103 5.68 15.04 -2.09
N PRO A 104 6.19 16.20 -1.63
CA PRO A 104 5.71 16.84 -0.40
C PRO A 104 4.21 17.16 -0.44
N GLU A 105 3.62 17.45 -1.59
CA GLU A 105 2.19 17.68 -1.75
C GLU A 105 1.34 16.43 -1.42
N ILE A 106 1.84 15.23 -1.73
CA ILE A 106 1.19 13.96 -1.36
C ILE A 106 1.31 13.76 0.16
N LYS A 107 2.49 14.04 0.71
CA LYS A 107 2.76 13.94 2.15
C LYS A 107 1.91 14.90 2.96
N GLU A 108 1.77 16.14 2.52
CA GLU A 108 0.90 17.15 3.13
C GLU A 108 -0.57 16.76 3.03
N ALA A 109 -1.04 16.26 1.89
CA ALA A 109 -2.42 15.79 1.75
C ALA A 109 -2.72 14.59 2.68
N LEU A 110 -1.76 13.67 2.85
CA LEU A 110 -1.86 12.59 3.83
C LEU A 110 -1.89 13.14 5.26
N ALA A 111 -0.96 14.01 5.61
CA ALA A 111 -0.87 14.61 6.94
C ALA A 111 -2.15 15.37 7.34
N ASN A 112 -2.73 16.14 6.42
CA ASN A 112 -3.93 16.93 6.66
C ASN A 112 -5.22 16.08 6.72
N SER A 113 -5.17 14.80 6.35
CA SER A 113 -6.33 13.90 6.42
C SER A 113 -6.51 13.31 7.82
N THR A 114 -7.75 13.21 8.28
CA THR A 114 -8.10 12.48 9.52
C THR A 114 -8.88 11.19 9.25
N LEU A 115 -9.41 11.04 8.03
CA LEU A 115 -10.24 9.90 7.65
C LEU A 115 -9.47 8.57 7.70
N PRO A 116 -10.14 7.45 8.04
CA PRO A 116 -9.57 6.12 7.93
C PRO A 116 -9.06 5.81 6.52
N LEU A 117 -7.93 5.11 6.42
CA LEU A 117 -7.41 4.62 5.14
C LEU A 117 -7.95 3.22 4.86
N LEU A 118 -8.49 3.01 3.67
CA LEU A 118 -8.95 1.71 3.18
C LEU A 118 -8.28 1.35 1.86
N HIS A 119 -8.30 0.07 1.50
CA HIS A 119 -7.89 -0.38 0.17
C HIS A 119 -8.88 -1.42 -0.35
N TYR A 120 -9.66 -1.02 -1.35
CA TYR A 120 -10.58 -1.92 -2.04
C TYR A 120 -10.65 -1.59 -3.53
N TYR A 121 -10.93 -2.62 -4.32
CA TYR A 121 -11.17 -2.49 -5.75
C TYR A 121 -12.66 -2.27 -5.98
N ALA A 122 -12.99 -1.17 -6.67
CA ALA A 122 -14.33 -0.90 -7.19
C ALA A 122 -14.30 -1.03 -8.72
N LYS A 123 -15.07 -1.97 -9.26
CA LYS A 123 -15.15 -2.23 -10.71
C LYS A 123 -16.59 -2.36 -11.16
N SER A 124 -16.94 -1.70 -12.27
CA SER A 124 -18.25 -1.84 -12.89
C SER A 124 -18.25 -2.98 -13.89
N TYR A 125 -19.19 -3.92 -13.73
CA TYR A 125 -19.45 -5.01 -14.68
C TYR A 125 -20.93 -4.95 -15.09
N GLY A 126 -21.19 -4.62 -16.35
CA GLY A 126 -22.57 -4.52 -16.87
C GLY A 126 -23.44 -3.54 -16.09
N GLY A 127 -22.87 -2.43 -15.59
CA GLY A 127 -23.57 -1.43 -14.79
C GLY A 127 -23.67 -1.75 -13.29
N LYS A 128 -23.30 -2.96 -12.86
CA LYS A 128 -23.23 -3.34 -11.45
C LYS A 128 -21.85 -3.07 -10.88
N MET A 129 -21.78 -2.31 -9.79
CA MET A 129 -20.54 -2.12 -9.04
C MET A 129 -20.21 -3.38 -8.23
N VAL A 130 -19.01 -3.91 -8.42
CA VAL A 130 -18.44 -5.01 -7.64
C VAL A 130 -17.31 -4.45 -6.79
N ILE A 131 -17.42 -4.64 -5.48
CA ILE A 131 -16.45 -4.20 -4.49
C ILE A 131 -15.68 -5.43 -4.01
N THR A 132 -14.36 -5.38 -4.03
CA THR A 132 -13.51 -6.46 -3.55
C THR A 132 -12.45 -5.91 -2.62
N GLN A 133 -12.38 -6.44 -1.40
CA GLN A 133 -11.34 -6.08 -0.43
C GLN A 133 -9.96 -6.48 -0.96
N ALA A 134 -8.97 -5.59 -0.84
CA ALA A 134 -7.59 -5.94 -1.11
C ALA A 134 -7.10 -6.91 -0.02
N LYS A 135 -6.46 -8.01 -0.43
CA LYS A 135 -5.89 -8.98 0.51
C LYS A 135 -4.54 -8.49 1.01
N ASP A 136 -4.28 -8.65 2.31
CA ASP A 136 -2.99 -8.39 2.95
C ASP A 136 -2.41 -7.01 2.62
N SER A 137 -3.26 -5.98 2.73
CA SER A 137 -2.91 -4.59 2.42
C SER A 137 -2.75 -3.71 3.66
N GLU A 138 -3.20 -4.22 4.80
CA GLU A 138 -3.24 -3.53 6.09
C GLU A 138 -1.86 -3.05 6.51
N TRP A 139 -0.78 -3.79 6.24
CA TRP A 139 0.58 -3.37 6.59
C TRP A 139 1.08 -2.17 5.78
N ILE A 140 0.59 -1.97 4.55
CA ILE A 140 0.88 -0.78 3.73
C ILE A 140 0.12 0.42 4.30
N LEU A 141 -1.16 0.22 4.64
CA LEU A 141 -2.00 1.28 5.21
C LEU A 141 -1.49 1.70 6.59
N ALA A 142 -1.13 0.74 7.45
CA ALA A 142 -0.52 0.98 8.75
C ALA A 142 0.80 1.76 8.63
N TYR A 143 1.58 1.52 7.57
CA TYR A 143 2.78 2.31 7.31
C TYR A 143 2.44 3.79 7.00
N PHE A 144 1.46 4.04 6.13
CA PHE A 144 1.02 5.42 5.86
C PHE A 144 0.41 6.10 7.09
N GLU A 145 -0.37 5.38 7.89
CA GLU A 145 -0.90 5.88 9.17
C GLU A 145 0.24 6.23 10.14
N LYS A 146 1.27 5.38 10.24
CA LYS A 146 2.45 5.65 11.07
C LYS A 146 3.14 6.95 10.66
N VAL A 147 3.32 7.17 9.35
CA VAL A 147 3.90 8.43 8.85
C VAL A 147 2.96 9.60 9.15
N ARG A 148 1.66 9.44 8.90
CA ARG A 148 0.63 10.46 9.13
C ARG A 148 0.58 10.93 10.58
N LEU A 149 0.66 10.02 11.55
CA LEU A 149 0.61 10.34 12.98
C LEU A 149 1.78 11.20 13.48
N GLN A 150 2.90 11.24 12.76
CA GLN A 150 4.02 12.14 13.10
C GLN A 150 3.64 13.62 12.95
N PHE A 151 2.65 13.92 12.10
CA PHE A 151 2.22 15.27 11.75
C PHE A 151 0.78 15.57 12.17
N ASN A 152 -0.06 14.53 12.29
CA ASN A 152 -1.45 14.66 12.69
C ASN A 152 -1.84 13.59 13.72
N PRO A 153 -1.63 13.87 15.02
CA PRO A 153 -1.96 12.94 16.10
C PRO A 153 -3.46 12.62 16.23
N ALA A 154 -4.33 13.44 15.64
CA ALA A 154 -5.77 13.24 15.65
C ALA A 154 -6.26 12.34 14.50
N ALA A 155 -5.37 11.90 13.61
CA ALA A 155 -5.75 11.07 12.49
C ALA A 155 -6.08 9.63 12.92
N ASP A 156 -7.02 9.01 12.20
CA ASP A 156 -7.35 7.61 12.38
C ASP A 156 -6.12 6.70 12.15
N HIS A 157 -6.02 5.60 12.89
CA HIS A 157 -4.88 4.68 12.83
C HIS A 157 -5.29 3.22 13.06
N HIS A 158 -6.49 2.87 12.63
CA HIS A 158 -7.04 1.54 12.89
C HIS A 158 -6.25 0.40 12.21
N ASN A 159 -5.56 0.66 11.09
CA ASN A 159 -4.73 -0.37 10.45
C ASN A 159 -3.48 -0.65 11.29
N MET A 160 -2.90 0.37 11.94
CA MET A 160 -1.82 0.17 12.91
C MET A 160 -2.27 -0.71 14.08
N ASP A 161 -3.43 -0.42 14.67
CA ASP A 161 -3.99 -1.21 15.77
C ASP A 161 -4.22 -2.67 15.35
N PHE A 162 -4.76 -2.86 14.14
CA PHE A 162 -5.01 -4.19 13.58
C PHE A 162 -3.71 -4.99 13.40
N VAL A 163 -2.69 -4.40 12.78
CA VAL A 163 -1.39 -5.06 12.56
C VAL A 163 -0.71 -5.37 13.89
N ALA A 164 -0.78 -4.46 14.86
CA ALA A 164 -0.23 -4.70 16.20
C ALA A 164 -0.96 -5.85 16.93
N ALA A 165 -2.29 -5.94 16.80
CA ALA A 165 -3.07 -7.03 17.37
C ALA A 165 -2.72 -8.39 16.71
N GLN A 166 -2.57 -8.44 15.38
CA GLN A 166 -2.15 -9.64 14.67
C GLN A 166 -0.77 -10.12 15.14
N ALA A 167 0.20 -9.22 15.25
CA ALA A 167 1.55 -9.56 15.70
C ALA A 167 1.58 -10.12 17.13
N ARG A 168 0.71 -9.61 18.03
CA ARG A 168 0.56 -10.15 19.39
C ARG A 168 0.02 -11.57 19.37
N LEU A 169 -1.04 -11.82 18.59
CA LEU A 169 -1.63 -13.16 18.45
C LEU A 169 -0.64 -14.17 17.86
N GLU A 170 0.16 -13.77 16.86
CA GLU A 170 1.19 -14.61 16.28
C GLU A 170 2.30 -14.95 17.29
N ALA A 171 2.74 -13.97 18.09
CA ALA A 171 3.73 -14.18 19.14
C ALA A 171 3.21 -15.11 20.25
N GLU A 172 1.96 -14.92 20.68
CA GLU A 172 1.29 -15.80 21.66
C GLU A 172 1.16 -17.23 21.15
N ALA A 173 0.76 -17.42 19.89
CA ALA A 173 0.65 -18.74 19.27
C ALA A 173 2.02 -19.43 19.15
N ALA A 174 3.08 -18.69 18.81
CA ALA A 174 4.44 -19.23 18.73
C ALA A 174 4.95 -19.69 20.10
N LEU A 175 4.66 -18.94 21.17
CA LEU A 175 5.00 -19.33 22.54
C LEU A 175 4.25 -20.60 22.95
N GLN A 176 2.95 -20.70 22.67
CA GLN A 176 2.14 -21.88 22.98
C GLN A 176 2.58 -23.13 22.19
N GLY A 177 2.95 -22.97 20.92
CA GLY A 177 3.47 -24.06 20.09
C GLY A 177 4.88 -24.53 20.49
N SER A 178 5.65 -23.71 21.21
CA SER A 178 6.99 -24.08 21.71
C SER A 178 6.98 -24.84 23.04
N LEU A 179 5.82 -24.97 23.69
CA LEU A 179 5.63 -25.66 24.97
C LEU A 179 5.25 -27.15 24.80
N PHE A 180 5.26 -27.68 23.57
CA PHE A 180 4.97 -29.08 23.24
C PHE A 180 6.03 -29.70 22.34
#